data_AF-A0A1F8SF33-F1
#
_entry.id   AF-A0A1F8SF33-F1
#
_cell.length_a   1.000
_cell.length_b   1.000
_cell.length_c   1.000
_cell.angle_alpha   90.00
_cell.angle_beta   90.00
_cell.angle_gamma   90.00
#
_symmetry.space_group_name_H-M   'P 1'
#
loop_
_entity.id
_entity.type
_entity.pdbx_description
1 polymer ?
#
loop_
_entity_poly.entity_id
_entity_poly.type
_entity_poly.pdbx_seq_one_letter_code
_entity_poly.pdbx_strand_id
1 'polypeptide(L)'
;WLKLRDSLESAATAWYLAELADRSLEERHAAEPLYTLLRRAYELLDAEMAPGRVARWYEMHLLDELGQRPEVDRCVECDRVLEADERFRWVPPLGGILCERCPGPPHDRAGISLEAVKLLKAYQRLDIEAIATLRLAPDVERETEAALRDFVRVALERDARSLAFLDEVRMPH
;
A
#
# COMPACT_ATOMS: atom_id res chain seq x y z
N TRP A 1 7.75 17.87 20.07
CA TRP A 1 6.94 18.73 19.18
C TRP A 1 7.27 18.26 17.78
N LEU A 2 6.36 17.52 17.13
CA LEU A 2 6.65 16.88 15.84
C LEU A 2 6.92 17.95 14.77
N LYS A 3 8.00 17.77 14.00
CA LYS A 3 8.40 18.56 12.84
C LYS A 3 7.56 18.29 11.58
N LEU A 4 6.50 17.48 11.71
CA LEU A 4 5.50 17.24 10.66
C LEU A 4 4.97 18.51 9.96
N ARG A 5 5.05 19.68 10.60
CA ARG A 5 4.63 20.97 10.03
C ARG A 5 5.57 21.52 8.95
N ASP A 6 6.80 21.05 8.85
CA ASP A 6 7.80 21.65 7.96
C ASP A 6 7.71 21.13 6.51
N SER A 7 6.96 20.04 6.27
CA SER A 7 6.65 19.50 4.94
C SER A 7 5.15 19.28 4.77
N LEU A 8 4.54 20.01 3.83
CA LEU A 8 3.12 19.88 3.49
C LEU A 8 2.75 18.45 3.06
N GLU A 9 3.65 17.75 2.36
CA GLU A 9 3.45 16.35 1.96
C GLU A 9 3.42 15.40 3.17
N SER A 10 4.27 15.64 4.17
CA SER A 10 4.30 14.81 5.39
C SER A 10 3.04 15.01 6.22
N ALA A 11 2.55 16.26 6.34
CA ALA A 11 1.29 16.56 7.00
C ALA A 11 0.08 15.96 6.26
N ALA A 12 0.03 16.09 4.93
CA ALA A 12 -1.02 15.49 4.11
C ALA A 12 -1.01 13.96 4.21
N THR A 13 0.17 13.34 4.21
CA THR A 13 0.33 11.90 4.43
C THR A 13 -0.16 11.50 5.80
N ALA A 14 0.25 12.19 6.87
CA ALA A 14 -0.20 11.90 8.22
C ALA A 14 -1.74 11.96 8.35
N TRP A 15 -2.38 12.93 7.71
CA TRP A 15 -3.84 13.02 7.65
C TRP A 15 -4.45 11.83 6.92
N TYR A 16 -3.88 11.43 5.79
CA TYR A 16 -4.29 10.23 5.06
C TYR A 16 -4.25 8.97 5.93
N LEU A 17 -3.15 8.74 6.66
CA LEU A 17 -3.03 7.56 7.52
C LEU A 17 -4.02 7.58 8.69
N ALA A 18 -4.28 8.75 9.27
CA ALA A 18 -5.30 8.89 10.32
C ALA A 18 -6.71 8.58 9.80
N GLU A 19 -7.06 9.03 8.59
CA GLU A 19 -8.36 8.69 8.00
C GLU A 19 -8.51 7.19 7.77
N LEU A 20 -7.45 6.51 7.30
CA LEU A 20 -7.46 5.05 7.17
C LEU A 20 -7.65 4.35 8.53
N ALA A 21 -6.98 4.83 9.58
CA ALA A 21 -7.12 4.30 10.93
C ALA A 21 -8.56 4.45 11.45
N ASP A 22 -9.15 5.64 11.31
CA ASP A 22 -10.50 5.95 11.78
C ASP A 22 -11.54 5.02 11.14
N ARG A 23 -11.44 4.83 9.82
CA ARG A 23 -12.32 3.92 9.06
C ARG A 23 -12.19 2.47 9.50
N SER A 24 -10.97 2.04 9.80
CA SER A 24 -10.69 0.67 10.25
C SER A 24 -11.29 0.38 11.64
N LEU A 25 -11.43 1.40 12.48
CA LEU A 25 -12.07 1.29 13.80
C LEU A 25 -13.59 1.18 13.71
N GLU A 26 -14.23 1.81 12.71
CA GLU A 26 -15.68 1.67 12.46
C GLU A 26 -16.08 0.21 12.20
N GLU A 27 -15.17 -0.59 11.63
CA GLU A 27 -15.35 -2.02 11.33
C GLU A 27 -15.14 -2.95 12.55
N ARG A 28 -14.97 -2.40 13.76
CA ARG A 28 -14.83 -3.11 15.05
C ARG A 28 -13.52 -3.88 15.24
N HIS A 29 -12.44 -3.46 14.57
CA HIS A 29 -11.11 -3.99 14.83
C HIS A 29 -10.55 -3.50 16.19
N ALA A 30 -9.61 -4.25 16.76
CA ALA A 30 -8.98 -3.89 18.02
C ALA A 30 -8.22 -2.56 17.88
N ALA A 31 -8.50 -1.59 18.74
CA ALA A 31 -7.96 -0.24 18.61
C ALA A 31 -6.45 -0.14 18.90
N GLU A 32 -5.91 -1.04 19.72
CA GLU A 32 -4.54 -0.95 20.23
C GLU A 32 -3.46 -1.25 19.16
N PRO A 33 -3.57 -2.33 18.34
CA PRO A 33 -2.63 -2.55 17.23
C PRO A 33 -2.66 -1.42 16.18
N LEU A 34 -3.86 -0.96 15.81
CA LEU A 34 -4.03 0.14 14.85
C LEU A 34 -3.41 1.44 15.34
N TYR A 35 -3.60 1.78 16.62
CA TYR A 35 -2.97 2.95 17.23
C TYR A 35 -1.44 2.83 17.23
N THR A 36 -0.92 1.65 17.55
CA THR A 36 0.52 1.39 17.56
C THR A 36 1.13 1.57 16.16
N LEU A 37 0.45 1.06 15.15
CA LEU A 37 0.83 1.19 13.74
C LEU A 37 0.84 2.67 13.29
N LEU A 38 -0.24 3.42 13.59
CA LEU A 38 -0.35 4.83 13.22
C LEU A 38 0.73 5.69 13.91
N ARG A 39 0.97 5.43 15.20
CA ARG A 39 2.03 6.10 15.96
C ARG A 39 3.40 5.86 15.31
N ARG A 40 3.69 4.62 14.92
CA ARG A 40 4.97 4.29 14.25
C ARG A 40 5.09 5.02 12.91
N ALA A 41 4.02 5.08 12.11
CA ALA A 41 4.05 5.84 10.86
C ALA A 41 4.35 7.33 11.08
N TYR A 42 3.78 7.93 12.13
CA TYR A 42 4.04 9.34 12.46
C TYR A 42 5.47 9.58 12.92
N GLU A 43 6.07 8.66 13.68
CA GLU A 43 7.49 8.71 14.03
C GLU A 43 8.39 8.66 12.78
N LEU A 44 8.04 7.84 11.79
CA LEU A 44 8.78 7.73 10.53
C LEU A 44 8.69 9.02 9.70
N LEU A 45 7.52 9.65 9.64
CA LEU A 45 7.34 10.95 9.00
C LEU A 45 8.11 12.06 9.74
N ASP A 46 8.11 12.04 11.09
CA ASP A 46 8.88 12.99 11.91
C ASP A 46 10.39 12.84 11.74
N ALA A 47 10.84 11.62 11.46
CA ALA A 47 12.22 11.30 11.09
C ALA A 47 12.55 11.62 9.61
N GLU A 48 11.68 12.37 8.92
CA GLU A 48 11.87 12.83 7.53
C GLU A 48 11.99 11.70 6.50
N MET A 49 11.43 10.52 6.81
CA MET A 49 11.34 9.45 5.84
C MET A 49 10.38 9.82 4.71
N ALA A 50 10.71 9.39 3.49
CA ALA A 50 9.92 9.64 2.29
C ALA A 50 8.41 9.31 2.51
N PRO A 51 7.51 10.31 2.48
CA PRO A 51 6.11 10.11 2.87
C PRO A 51 5.38 9.04 2.05
N GLY A 52 5.67 8.96 0.75
CA GLY A 52 5.13 7.90 -0.12
C GLY A 52 5.45 6.49 0.37
N ARG A 53 6.69 6.24 0.82
CA ARG A 53 7.10 4.92 1.34
C ARG A 53 6.48 4.61 2.69
N VAL A 54 6.39 5.61 3.57
CA VAL A 54 5.68 5.46 4.85
C VAL A 54 4.20 5.12 4.62
N ALA A 55 3.56 5.77 3.64
CA ALA A 55 2.17 5.47 3.30
C ALA A 55 1.99 4.02 2.83
N ARG A 56 2.82 3.54 1.89
CA ARG A 56 2.74 2.15 1.40
C ARG A 56 3.00 1.13 2.50
N TRP A 57 3.98 1.40 3.35
CA TRP A 57 4.28 0.56 4.51
C TRP A 57 3.09 0.47 5.46
N TYR A 58 2.51 1.63 5.81
CA TYR A 58 1.35 1.70 6.69
C TYR A 58 0.15 0.96 6.10
N GLU A 59 -0.18 1.17 4.82
CA GLU A 59 -1.30 0.48 4.16
C GLU A 59 -1.11 -1.04 4.15
N MET A 60 0.09 -1.54 3.83
CA MET A 60 0.35 -2.99 3.83
C MET A 60 0.16 -3.59 5.22
N HIS A 61 0.67 -2.91 6.25
CA HIS A 61 0.56 -3.38 7.63
C HIS A 61 -0.87 -3.22 8.16
N LEU A 62 -1.59 -2.17 7.75
CA LEU A 62 -3.00 -2.00 8.05
C LEU A 62 -3.81 -3.17 7.48
N LEU A 63 -3.58 -3.53 6.22
CA LEU A 63 -4.24 -4.69 5.60
C LEU A 63 -3.93 -5.99 6.35
N ASP A 64 -2.71 -6.15 6.89
CA ASP A 64 -2.34 -7.30 7.72
C ASP A 64 -3.11 -7.31 9.06
N GLU A 65 -3.18 -6.17 9.75
CA GLU A 65 -3.97 -6.01 10.99
C GLU A 65 -5.47 -6.25 10.77
N LEU A 66 -5.98 -5.95 9.58
CA LEU A 66 -7.36 -6.23 9.18
C LEU A 66 -7.58 -7.70 8.78
N GLY A 67 -6.52 -8.51 8.67
CA GLY A 67 -6.59 -9.89 8.17
C GLY A 67 -6.85 -9.99 6.66
N GLN A 68 -6.62 -8.90 5.92
CA GLN A 68 -6.88 -8.76 4.49
C GLN A 68 -5.59 -8.53 3.69
N ARG A 69 -4.48 -9.08 4.15
CA ARG A 69 -3.18 -8.94 3.49
C ARG A 69 -3.25 -9.50 2.05
N PRO A 70 -2.78 -8.75 1.03
CA PRO A 70 -2.81 -9.22 -0.35
C PRO A 70 -1.93 -10.45 -0.57
N GLU A 71 -2.42 -11.43 -1.33
CA GLU A 71 -1.60 -12.56 -1.78
C GLU A 71 -0.78 -12.18 -3.03
N VAL A 72 0.54 -12.25 -2.88
CA VAL A 72 1.51 -11.80 -3.90
C VAL A 72 2.57 -12.86 -4.24
N ASP A 73 2.58 -13.99 -3.54
CA ASP A 73 3.47 -15.12 -3.78
C ASP A 73 2.82 -16.21 -4.63
N ARG A 74 1.50 -16.35 -4.53
CA ARG A 74 0.71 -17.37 -5.22
C ARG A 74 -0.45 -16.76 -6.00
N CYS A 75 -0.93 -17.49 -7.00
CA CYS A 75 -2.15 -17.14 -7.69
C CYS A 75 -3.35 -17.34 -6.76
N VAL A 76 -4.17 -16.31 -6.55
CA VAL A 76 -5.37 -16.39 -5.68
C VAL A 76 -6.43 -17.40 -6.15
N GLU A 77 -6.38 -17.81 -7.42
CA GLU A 77 -7.35 -18.76 -7.99
C GLU A 77 -6.86 -20.21 -7.97
N CYS A 78 -5.57 -20.46 -8.28
CA CYS A 78 -5.06 -21.83 -8.45
C CYS A 78 -3.95 -22.21 -7.47
N ASP A 79 -3.61 -21.33 -6.52
CA ASP A 79 -2.59 -21.50 -5.48
C ASP A 79 -1.15 -21.77 -5.99
N ARG A 80 -0.93 -21.73 -7.31
CA ARG A 80 0.40 -21.92 -7.89
C ARG A 80 1.31 -20.76 -7.52
N VAL A 81 2.57 -21.08 -7.19
CA VAL A 81 3.64 -20.10 -6.98
C VAL A 81 3.83 -19.27 -8.26
N LEU A 82 3.95 -17.96 -8.08
CA LEU A 82 4.17 -17.01 -9.16
C LEU A 82 5.64 -17.04 -9.60
N GLU A 83 5.86 -17.38 -10.87
CA GLU A 83 7.19 -17.47 -11.48
C GLU A 83 7.59 -16.14 -12.10
N ALA A 84 8.89 -15.82 -12.18
CA ALA A 84 9.33 -14.50 -12.63
C ALA A 84 9.14 -14.23 -14.14
N ASP A 85 8.92 -15.27 -14.95
CA ASP A 85 8.83 -15.22 -16.41
C ASP A 85 7.39 -15.14 -16.95
N GLU A 86 6.39 -15.10 -16.07
CA GLU A 86 4.99 -14.98 -16.47
C GLU A 86 4.42 -13.56 -16.30
N ARG A 87 3.24 -13.35 -16.86
CA ARG A 87 2.46 -12.12 -16.66
C ARG A 87 1.56 -12.23 -15.44
N PHE A 88 1.43 -11.13 -14.71
CA PHE A 88 0.61 -11.03 -13.51
C PHE A 88 -0.56 -10.09 -13.73
N ARG A 89 -1.68 -10.37 -13.06
CA ARG A 89 -2.79 -9.43 -12.96
C ARG A 89 -3.11 -9.15 -11.52
N TRP A 90 -3.15 -7.88 -11.15
CA TRP A 90 -3.59 -7.41 -9.85
C TRP A 90 -5.12 -7.35 -9.83
N VAL A 91 -5.73 -8.17 -8.97
CA VAL A 91 -7.20 -8.24 -8.85
C VAL A 91 -7.60 -8.17 -7.38
N PRO A 92 -7.64 -6.95 -6.79
CA PRO A 92 -7.94 -6.79 -5.36
C PRO A 92 -9.25 -7.40 -4.88
N PRO A 93 -10.36 -7.38 -5.65
CA PRO A 93 -11.59 -8.09 -5.24
C PRO A 93 -11.42 -9.60 -5.07
N LEU A 94 -10.36 -10.20 -5.65
CA LEU A 94 -10.01 -11.62 -5.46
C LEU A 94 -8.89 -11.81 -4.41
N GLY A 95 -8.44 -10.74 -3.75
CA GLY A 95 -7.45 -10.81 -2.67
C GLY A 95 -5.99 -10.73 -3.11
N GLY A 96 -5.67 -10.50 -4.39
CA GLY A 96 -4.27 -10.38 -4.80
C GLY A 96 -4.01 -10.65 -6.28
N ILE A 97 -2.94 -11.40 -6.56
CA ILE A 97 -2.46 -11.64 -7.92
C ILE A 97 -3.11 -12.87 -8.55
N LEU A 98 -3.57 -12.72 -9.80
CA LEU A 98 -3.84 -13.84 -10.71
C LEU A 98 -2.65 -14.09 -11.62
N CYS A 99 -2.27 -15.36 -11.78
CA CYS A 99 -1.35 -15.78 -12.82
C CYS A 99 -2.01 -15.72 -14.20
N GLU A 100 -1.22 -15.69 -15.27
CA GLU A 100 -1.74 -15.55 -16.62
C GLU A 100 -2.68 -16.68 -17.08
N ARG A 101 -2.55 -17.89 -16.49
CA ARG A 101 -3.29 -19.10 -16.86
C ARG A 101 -4.72 -19.14 -16.35
N CYS A 102 -5.01 -18.46 -15.25
CA CYS A 102 -6.35 -18.43 -14.68
C CYS A 102 -7.24 -17.44 -15.46
N PRO A 103 -8.55 -17.72 -15.61
CA PRO A 103 -9.46 -16.74 -16.21
C PRO A 103 -9.50 -15.46 -15.37
N GLY A 104 -9.78 -14.33 -15.99
CA GLY A 104 -9.79 -13.04 -15.30
C GLY A 104 -9.88 -11.86 -16.27
N PRO A 105 -9.76 -10.63 -15.76
CA PRO A 105 -9.71 -9.44 -16.59
C PRO A 105 -8.52 -9.51 -17.57
N PRO A 106 -8.59 -8.81 -18.72
CA PRO A 106 -7.48 -8.76 -19.65
C PRO A 106 -6.30 -7.99 -19.04
N HIS A 107 -5.08 -8.36 -19.46
CA HIS A 107 -3.83 -7.84 -18.88
C HIS A 107 -3.61 -6.34 -19.14
N ASP A 108 -4.16 -5.80 -20.23
CA ASP A 108 -4.14 -4.36 -20.51
C ASP A 108 -4.88 -3.52 -19.45
N ARG A 109 -5.81 -4.13 -18.70
CA ARG A 109 -6.60 -3.47 -17.65
C ARG A 109 -6.10 -3.76 -16.24
N ALA A 110 -5.60 -4.97 -16.00
CA ALA A 110 -5.27 -5.44 -14.66
C ALA A 110 -3.79 -5.83 -14.50
N GLY A 111 -2.97 -5.65 -15.53
CA GLY A 111 -1.56 -6.03 -15.51
C GLY A 111 -0.80 -5.32 -14.40
N ILE A 112 0.14 -6.04 -13.79
CA ILE A 112 1.11 -5.49 -12.84
C ILE A 112 2.51 -6.02 -13.17
N SER A 113 3.51 -5.15 -13.14
CA SER A 113 4.90 -5.52 -13.44
C SER A 113 5.51 -6.45 -12.39
N LEU A 114 6.50 -7.23 -12.80
CA LEU A 114 7.28 -8.08 -11.88
C LEU A 114 7.96 -7.22 -10.79
N GLU A 115 8.46 -6.05 -11.15
CA GLU A 115 9.13 -5.12 -10.25
C GLU A 115 8.19 -4.58 -9.18
N ALA A 116 6.95 -4.23 -9.55
CA ALA A 116 5.92 -3.83 -8.58
C ALA A 116 5.52 -5.00 -7.67
N VAL A 117 5.37 -6.22 -8.22
CA VAL A 117 5.13 -7.43 -7.42
C VAL A 117 6.26 -7.68 -6.41
N LYS A 118 7.52 -7.53 -6.82
CA LYS A 118 8.68 -7.62 -5.93
C LYS A 118 8.64 -6.55 -4.84
N LEU A 119 8.21 -5.33 -5.17
CA LEU A 119 8.10 -4.25 -4.19
C LEU A 119 6.94 -4.48 -3.20
N LEU A 120 5.79 -5.00 -3.64
CA LEU A 120 4.72 -5.46 -2.75
C LEU A 120 5.24 -6.54 -1.78
N LYS A 121 5.99 -7.53 -2.29
CA LYS A 121 6.65 -8.55 -1.45
C LYS A 121 7.65 -7.94 -0.47
N ALA A 122 8.34 -6.88 -0.85
CA ALA A 122 9.27 -6.17 0.02
C ALA A 122 8.54 -5.47 1.18
N TYR A 123 7.45 -4.76 0.90
CA TYR A 123 6.58 -4.16 1.95
C TYR A 123 6.01 -5.19 2.92
N GLN A 124 5.89 -6.44 2.48
CA GLN A 124 5.39 -7.57 3.25
C GLN A 124 6.41 -8.29 4.14
N ARG A 125 7.71 -8.09 3.89
CA ARG A 125 8.78 -8.94 4.45
C ARG A 125 9.93 -8.16 5.07
N LEU A 126 10.18 -6.95 4.57
CA LEU A 126 11.27 -6.11 5.02
C LEU A 126 10.77 -5.11 6.07
N ASP A 127 11.67 -4.74 6.96
CA ASP A 127 11.44 -3.57 7.80
C ASP A 127 11.50 -2.28 6.96
N ILE A 128 10.97 -1.21 7.54
CA ILE A 128 10.84 0.07 6.84
C ILE A 128 12.20 0.72 6.60
N GLU A 129 13.18 0.47 7.46
CA GLU A 129 14.55 0.92 7.32
C GLU A 129 15.21 0.31 6.07
N ALA A 130 15.05 -1.00 5.83
CA ALA A 130 15.53 -1.65 4.62
C ALA A 130 14.83 -1.10 3.36
N ILE A 131 13.50 -0.92 3.41
CA ILE A 131 12.72 -0.34 2.31
C ILE A 131 13.22 1.08 1.97
N ALA A 132 13.56 1.88 2.98
CA ALA A 132 14.09 3.24 2.78
C ALA A 132 15.42 3.25 2.01
N THR A 133 16.22 2.18 2.06
CA THR A 133 17.49 2.08 1.32
C THR A 133 17.34 1.65 -0.14
N LEU A 134 16.17 1.15 -0.54
CA LEU A 134 15.95 0.65 -1.90
C LEU A 134 16.05 1.78 -2.94
N ARG A 135 16.80 1.50 -4.00
CA ARG A 135 16.81 2.32 -5.23
C ARG A 135 15.74 1.77 -6.15
N LEU A 136 14.64 2.50 -6.26
CA LEU A 136 13.46 2.10 -7.02
C LEU A 136 13.29 3.04 -8.19
N ALA A 137 12.85 2.50 -9.32
CA ALA A 137 12.48 3.32 -10.45
C ALA A 137 11.13 4.02 -10.13
N PRO A 138 10.94 5.31 -10.48
CA PRO A 138 9.74 6.05 -10.10
C PRO A 138 8.43 5.45 -10.61
N ASP A 139 8.46 4.76 -11.75
CA ASP A 139 7.33 4.02 -12.32
C ASP A 139 6.93 2.82 -11.45
N VAL A 140 7.90 2.08 -10.90
CA VAL A 140 7.64 0.97 -9.96
C VAL A 140 7.01 1.47 -8.67
N GLU A 141 7.47 2.61 -8.13
CA GLU A 141 6.85 3.23 -6.95
C GLU A 141 5.41 3.66 -7.23
N ARG A 142 5.15 4.30 -8.38
CA ARG A 142 3.79 4.72 -8.78
C ARG A 142 2.85 3.54 -9.01
N GLU A 143 3.31 2.49 -9.68
CA GLU A 143 2.50 1.30 -9.93
C GLU A 143 2.14 0.58 -8.63
N THR A 144 3.11 0.44 -7.71
CA THR A 144 2.89 -0.15 -6.38
C THR A 144 1.95 0.72 -5.53
N GLU A 145 2.07 2.04 -5.63
CA GLU A 145 1.13 2.98 -5.01
C GLU A 145 -0.29 2.81 -5.53
N ALA A 146 -0.49 2.79 -6.85
CA ALA A 146 -1.80 2.55 -7.44
C ALA A 146 -2.38 1.20 -6.97
N ALA A 147 -1.57 0.14 -6.97
CA ALA A 147 -1.98 -1.20 -6.56
C ALA A 147 -2.45 -1.24 -5.09
N LEU A 148 -1.69 -0.67 -4.16
CA LEU A 148 -2.05 -0.67 -2.74
C LEU A 148 -3.24 0.24 -2.43
N ARG A 149 -3.33 1.44 -3.05
CA ARG A 149 -4.52 2.29 -2.88
C ARG A 149 -5.78 1.59 -3.36
N ASP A 150 -5.70 0.89 -4.49
CA ASP A 150 -6.83 0.13 -5.01
C ASP A 150 -7.24 -1.00 -4.05
N PHE A 151 -6.27 -1.70 -3.47
CA PHE A 151 -6.54 -2.75 -2.51
C PHE A 151 -7.15 -2.23 -1.21
N VAL A 152 -6.60 -1.16 -0.63
CA VAL A 152 -7.15 -0.52 0.58
C VAL A 152 -8.58 -0.05 0.34
N ARG A 153 -8.88 0.50 -0.83
CA ARG A 153 -10.24 0.90 -1.22
C ARG A 153 -11.21 -0.28 -1.21
N VAL A 154 -10.80 -1.42 -1.76
CA VAL A 154 -11.61 -2.65 -1.76
C VAL A 154 -11.78 -3.17 -0.33
N ALA A 155 -10.71 -3.21 0.45
CA ALA A 155 -10.70 -3.74 1.81
C ALA A 155 -11.59 -2.94 2.78
N LEU A 156 -11.62 -1.61 2.64
CA LEU A 156 -12.43 -0.70 3.46
C LEU A 156 -13.79 -0.33 2.81
N GLU A 157 -14.09 -0.92 1.65
CA GLU A 157 -15.28 -0.67 0.81
C GLU A 157 -15.56 0.82 0.51
N ARG A 158 -14.56 1.70 0.65
CA ARG A 158 -14.71 3.17 0.59
C ARG A 158 -13.42 3.89 0.20
N ASP A 159 -13.55 4.92 -0.62
CA ASP A 159 -12.44 5.82 -0.98
C ASP A 159 -12.04 6.76 0.16
N ALA A 160 -10.75 6.89 0.47
CA ALA A 160 -10.24 7.89 1.42
C ALA A 160 -10.39 9.31 0.85
N ARG A 161 -11.04 10.21 1.61
CA ARG A 161 -11.34 11.58 1.16
C ARG A 161 -10.08 12.44 1.10
N SER A 162 -9.15 12.20 1.99
CA SER A 162 -7.83 12.84 2.06
C SER A 162 -6.92 12.49 0.88
N LEU A 163 -7.20 11.41 0.11
CA LEU A 163 -6.38 11.08 -1.06
C LEU A 163 -6.36 12.19 -2.10
N ALA A 164 -7.50 12.82 -2.36
CA ALA A 164 -7.59 13.92 -3.32
C ALA A 164 -6.69 15.10 -2.90
N PHE A 165 -6.68 15.42 -1.61
CA PHE A 165 -5.82 16.46 -1.06
C PHE A 165 -4.33 16.05 -1.07
N LEU A 166 -4.00 14.81 -0.72
CA LEU A 166 -2.64 14.30 -0.78
C LEU A 166 -2.08 14.35 -2.21
N ASP A 167 -2.89 13.98 -3.19
CA ASP A 167 -2.51 14.03 -4.60
C ASP A 167 -2.30 15.46 -5.09
N GLU A 168 -3.18 16.39 -4.69
CA GLU A 168 -3.02 17.83 -4.99
C GLU A 168 -1.70 18.38 -4.44
N VAL A 169 -1.35 18.05 -3.19
CA VAL A 169 -0.09 18.47 -2.56
C VAL A 169 1.15 17.93 -3.28
N ARG A 170 1.05 16.76 -3.91
CA ARG A 170 2.17 16.09 -4.61
C ARG A 170 2.29 16.48 -6.08
N MET A 171 1.30 17.19 -6.65
CA MET A 171 1.41 17.66 -8.03
C MET A 171 2.46 18.76 -8.14
N PRO A 172 3.47 18.62 -9.04
CA PRO A 172 4.43 19.69 -9.27
C PRO A 172 3.71 20.89 -9.93
N HIS A 173 3.92 22.08 -9.38
CA HIS A 173 3.56 23.36 -10.01
C HIS A 173 4.56 23.74 -11.11
#